data_AF-A0A8T0F8D8-F1
#
_entry.id   AF-A0A8T0F8D8-F1
#
_cell.length_a   1.000
_cell.length_b   1.000
_cell.length_c   1.000
_cell.angle_alpha   90.00
_cell.angle_beta   90.00
_cell.angle_gamma   90.00
#
_symmetry.space_group_name_H-M   'P 1'
#
loop_
_entity.id
_entity.type
_entity.pdbx_description
1 polymer ?
#
loop_
_entity_poly.entity_id
_entity_poly.type
_entity_poly.pdbx_seq_one_letter_code
_entity_poly.pdbx_strand_id
1 'polypeptide(L)'
;MKRNVFKNSMKKANFCSSPSSKNKLLNYLCARIEATGPISVADYMKEVLTLPKSGYYMSRDVFGSSGDFITSPEISQVFGELIGVWFYNEWYRVGHPQPLQLVEFGPGRGTLTDDILRVFSKLTNSELKLSVQFIEVSPHLCHVQKSRLCSEEAEQDLYGKTLKTKYGFPIAWHPHLTTVPEAFSLFLAHEFFDAMPIHKFQRTPDGWKEILIDFKDGEFQYVLSRSATPAAKLLIDKDEKRDHIEISPESGILLDDITKRMKEDGGISLIVDYGHCGTKTDTFRNLK
;
A
#
# COMPACT_ATOMS: atom_id res chain seq x y z
N MET A 1 -64.91 -8.33 28.35
CA MET A 1 -63.96 -9.08 29.21
C MET A 1 -63.53 -10.33 28.44
N LYS A 2 -62.24 -10.44 28.05
CA LYS A 2 -61.57 -11.62 27.42
C LYS A 2 -62.06 -11.96 25.98
N ARG A 3 -61.25 -12.34 24.99
CA ARG A 3 -59.81 -12.65 24.86
C ARG A 3 -59.42 -12.61 23.36
N ASN A 4 -58.21 -12.12 23.09
CA ASN A 4 -57.44 -12.27 21.85
C ASN A 4 -57.32 -13.73 21.40
N VAL A 5 -57.39 -13.98 20.08
CA VAL A 5 -56.36 -14.71 19.30
C VAL A 5 -56.41 -14.20 17.85
N PHE A 6 -55.58 -13.22 17.51
CA PHE A 6 -55.24 -12.89 16.12
C PHE A 6 -54.23 -13.92 15.60
N LYS A 7 -54.64 -14.77 14.66
CA LYS A 7 -53.71 -15.43 13.74
C LYS A 7 -53.37 -14.40 12.66
N ASN A 8 -52.28 -13.66 12.84
CA ASN A 8 -51.74 -12.82 11.78
C ASN A 8 -50.50 -13.48 11.19
N SER A 9 -50.62 -13.73 9.89
CA SER A 9 -49.59 -14.15 8.94
C SER A 9 -48.28 -13.38 9.15
N MET A 10 -47.26 -14.07 9.65
CA MET A 10 -45.87 -13.66 9.43
C MET A 10 -45.57 -13.86 7.94
N LYS A 11 -45.78 -12.82 7.14
CA LYS A 11 -45.05 -12.68 5.88
C LYS A 11 -43.57 -12.73 6.22
N LYS A 12 -42.90 -13.82 5.85
CA LYS A 12 -41.44 -13.91 5.82
C LYS A 12 -40.93 -12.71 5.02
N ALA A 13 -40.34 -11.74 5.71
CA ALA A 13 -39.46 -10.79 5.07
C ALA A 13 -38.27 -11.60 4.56
N ASN A 14 -38.21 -11.82 3.24
CA ASN A 14 -37.04 -12.36 2.58
C ASN A 14 -35.95 -11.27 2.61
N PHE A 15 -35.29 -11.12 3.76
CA PHE A 15 -33.97 -10.50 3.83
C PHE A 15 -32.95 -11.55 3.35
N CYS A 16 -32.06 -11.14 2.46
CA CYS A 16 -31.06 -11.95 1.75
C CYS A 16 -31.59 -12.87 0.65
N SER A 17 -31.85 -12.31 -0.53
CA SER A 17 -31.44 -13.00 -1.75
C SER A 17 -29.91 -13.06 -1.77
N SER A 18 -29.36 -14.23 -1.49
CA SER A 18 -27.92 -14.50 -1.35
C SER A 18 -27.09 -13.97 -2.54
N PRO A 19 -26.13 -13.06 -2.32
CA PRO A 19 -25.02 -12.94 -3.26
C PRO A 19 -24.27 -14.28 -3.24
N SER A 20 -23.89 -14.78 -4.41
CA SER A 20 -23.27 -16.10 -4.55
C SER A 20 -22.15 -16.32 -3.51
N SER A 21 -22.10 -17.49 -2.89
CA SER A 21 -21.15 -17.84 -1.81
C SER A 21 -19.66 -17.78 -2.20
N LYS A 22 -19.32 -17.37 -3.43
CA LYS A 22 -17.98 -17.50 -4.00
C LYS A 22 -17.05 -16.32 -3.73
N ASN A 23 -17.54 -15.13 -3.36
CA ASN A 23 -16.68 -13.96 -3.15
C ASN A 23 -16.86 -13.33 -1.76
N LYS A 24 -16.01 -13.73 -0.81
CA LYS A 24 -16.02 -13.24 0.59
C LYS A 24 -15.82 -11.72 0.68
N LEU A 25 -14.96 -11.16 -0.17
CA LEU A 25 -14.70 -9.71 -0.22
C LEU A 25 -15.93 -8.95 -0.69
N LEU A 26 -16.59 -9.43 -1.75
CA LEU A 26 -17.83 -8.83 -2.26
C LEU A 26 -18.90 -8.79 -1.16
N ASN A 27 -19.15 -9.91 -0.50
CA ASN A 27 -20.16 -10.00 0.56
C ASN A 27 -19.85 -9.05 1.73
N TYR A 28 -18.57 -8.92 2.09
CA TYR A 28 -18.12 -7.98 3.12
C TYR A 28 -18.38 -6.52 2.71
N LEU A 29 -18.00 -6.13 1.49
CA LEU A 29 -18.20 -4.78 0.99
C LEU A 29 -19.68 -4.42 0.87
N CYS A 30 -20.51 -5.33 0.34
CA CYS A 30 -21.96 -5.13 0.27
C CYS A 30 -22.55 -4.94 1.67
N ALA A 31 -22.21 -5.80 2.63
CA ALA A 31 -22.70 -5.67 4.00
C ALA A 31 -22.27 -4.36 4.66
N ARG A 32 -21.03 -3.90 4.40
CA ARG A 32 -20.53 -2.61 4.90
C ARG A 32 -21.31 -1.43 4.31
N ILE A 33 -21.54 -1.43 3.00
CA ILE A 33 -22.30 -0.39 2.31
C ILE A 33 -23.77 -0.37 2.75
N GLU A 34 -24.40 -1.54 2.90
CA GLU A 34 -25.77 -1.64 3.44
C GLU A 34 -25.88 -1.08 4.86
N ALA A 35 -24.87 -1.30 5.70
CA ALA A 35 -24.87 -0.86 7.09
C ALA A 35 -24.53 0.63 7.27
N THR A 36 -23.63 1.18 6.45
CA THR A 36 -23.05 2.52 6.67
C THR A 36 -23.36 3.52 5.56
N GLY A 37 -23.97 3.08 4.47
CA GLY A 37 -24.13 3.84 3.24
C GLY A 37 -22.90 3.74 2.32
N PRO A 38 -22.87 4.53 1.24
CA PRO A 38 -21.75 4.56 0.31
C PRO A 38 -20.43 4.88 1.01
N ILE A 39 -19.36 4.17 0.65
CA ILE A 39 -18.02 4.30 1.24
C ILE A 39 -17.12 5.15 0.36
N SER A 40 -16.06 5.74 0.92
CA SER A 40 -15.10 6.50 0.09
C SER A 40 -14.35 5.59 -0.89
N VAL A 41 -13.81 6.16 -1.97
CA VAL A 41 -12.92 5.44 -2.88
C VAL A 41 -11.67 4.95 -2.12
N ALA A 42 -11.17 5.74 -1.17
CA ALA A 42 -10.05 5.36 -0.32
C ALA A 42 -10.37 4.13 0.53
N ASP A 43 -11.54 4.11 1.19
CA ASP A 43 -12.01 2.95 1.95
C ASP A 43 -12.12 1.70 1.08
N TYR A 44 -12.73 1.84 -0.09
CA TYR A 44 -12.85 0.73 -1.04
C TYR A 44 -11.47 0.20 -1.44
N MET A 45 -10.55 1.06 -1.85
CA MET A 45 -9.17 0.69 -2.20
C MET A 45 -8.47 -0.06 -1.08
N LYS A 46 -8.54 0.47 0.15
CA LYS A 46 -7.94 -0.15 1.32
C LYS A 46 -8.44 -1.57 1.53
N GLU A 47 -9.76 -1.77 1.47
CA GLU A 47 -10.38 -3.08 1.67
C GLU A 47 -10.05 -4.07 0.55
N VAL A 48 -10.15 -3.64 -0.72
CA VAL A 48 -9.87 -4.55 -1.84
C VAL A 48 -8.40 -4.95 -1.92
N LEU A 49 -7.48 -4.09 -1.48
CA LEU A 49 -6.04 -4.36 -1.52
C LEU A 49 -5.53 -5.11 -0.29
N THR A 50 -5.95 -4.72 0.91
CA THR A 50 -5.26 -5.10 2.16
C THR A 50 -6.11 -5.86 3.17
N LEU A 51 -7.39 -6.14 2.89
CA LEU A 51 -8.24 -6.90 3.83
C LEU A 51 -7.61 -8.28 4.13
N PRO A 52 -7.29 -8.63 5.39
CA PRO A 52 -6.40 -9.76 5.70
C PRO A 52 -6.78 -11.14 5.14
N LYS A 53 -8.07 -11.37 4.85
CA LYS A 53 -8.57 -12.68 4.38
C LYS A 53 -8.88 -12.75 2.88
N SER A 54 -8.92 -11.62 2.19
CA SER A 54 -9.40 -11.58 0.80
C SER A 54 -8.92 -10.39 -0.01
N GLY A 55 -8.09 -9.53 0.58
CA GLY A 55 -7.43 -8.44 -0.11
C GLY A 55 -6.46 -9.00 -1.16
N TYR A 56 -6.28 -8.22 -2.22
CA TYR A 56 -5.47 -8.56 -3.36
C TYR A 56 -4.04 -8.98 -2.97
N TYR A 57 -3.36 -8.18 -2.14
CA TYR A 57 -1.98 -8.45 -1.69
C TYR A 57 -1.88 -9.45 -0.53
N MET A 58 -3.01 -9.85 0.07
CA MET A 58 -3.03 -10.74 1.24
C MET A 58 -3.24 -12.21 0.89
N SER A 59 -3.89 -12.49 -0.25
CA SER A 59 -4.48 -13.80 -0.52
C SER A 59 -3.93 -14.55 -1.74
N ARG A 60 -3.06 -13.94 -2.55
CA ARG A 60 -2.53 -14.52 -3.80
C ARG A 60 -1.07 -14.15 -4.05
N ASP A 61 -0.37 -14.99 -4.82
CA ASP A 61 0.92 -14.64 -5.43
C ASP A 61 0.64 -13.80 -6.69
N VAL A 62 0.67 -12.47 -6.56
CA VAL A 62 0.21 -11.51 -7.57
C VAL A 62 1.34 -10.95 -8.45
N PHE A 63 2.60 -11.31 -8.17
CA PHE A 63 3.78 -10.69 -8.79
C PHE A 63 4.57 -11.68 -9.66
N GLY A 64 5.09 -11.20 -10.81
CA GLY A 64 5.99 -11.94 -11.71
C GLY A 64 5.33 -12.37 -13.02
N SER A 65 6.06 -13.09 -13.89
CA SER A 65 5.57 -13.53 -15.22
C SER A 65 4.32 -14.42 -15.19
N SER A 66 4.01 -14.98 -14.02
CA SER A 66 2.86 -15.84 -13.74
C SER A 66 1.77 -15.15 -12.91
N GLY A 67 2.01 -13.92 -12.44
CA GLY A 67 1.07 -13.07 -11.70
C GLY A 67 0.48 -11.96 -12.58
N ASP A 68 -0.36 -11.10 -12.00
CA ASP A 68 -1.04 -10.05 -12.78
C ASP A 68 -0.15 -8.80 -13.00
N PHE A 69 0.96 -8.67 -12.24
CA PHE A 69 1.89 -7.54 -12.33
C PHE A 69 3.32 -7.98 -12.68
N ILE A 70 3.82 -7.48 -13.81
CA ILE A 70 5.25 -7.51 -14.17
C ILE A 70 5.82 -6.11 -13.87
N THR A 71 6.57 -5.98 -12.77
CA THR A 71 7.20 -4.73 -12.35
C THR A 71 8.59 -4.58 -12.98
N SER A 72 9.13 -3.35 -13.04
CA SER A 72 10.45 -3.09 -13.65
C SER A 72 11.60 -4.01 -13.15
N PRO A 73 11.70 -4.32 -11.83
CA PRO A 73 12.68 -5.28 -11.31
C PRO A 73 12.51 -6.72 -11.83
N GLU A 74 11.29 -7.13 -12.17
CA GLU A 74 11.02 -8.48 -12.73
C GLU A 74 11.33 -8.57 -14.23
N ILE A 75 11.39 -7.43 -14.94
CA ILE A 75 11.75 -7.37 -16.37
C ILE A 75 13.27 -7.47 -16.55
N SER A 76 14.04 -6.76 -15.72
CA SER A 76 15.49 -6.70 -15.88
C SER A 76 16.23 -6.45 -14.57
N GLN A 77 17.14 -7.38 -14.25
CA GLN A 77 18.13 -7.25 -13.17
C GLN A 77 18.94 -5.94 -13.27
N VAL A 78 19.18 -5.44 -14.49
CA VAL A 78 19.95 -4.21 -14.72
C VAL A 78 19.30 -3.02 -14.02
N PHE A 79 17.97 -2.99 -13.91
CA PHE A 79 17.26 -1.92 -13.22
C PHE A 79 17.64 -1.85 -11.74
N GLY A 80 17.61 -2.99 -11.04
CA GLY A 80 17.98 -3.07 -9.62
C GLY A 80 19.47 -2.81 -9.39
N GLU A 81 20.34 -3.28 -10.29
CA GLU A 81 21.77 -3.00 -10.21
C GLU A 81 22.08 -1.51 -10.35
N LEU A 82 21.42 -0.81 -11.28
CA LEU A 82 21.60 0.64 -11.46
C LEU A 82 21.14 1.43 -10.25
N ILE A 83 20.00 1.06 -9.64
CA ILE A 83 19.55 1.66 -8.38
C ILE A 83 20.57 1.41 -7.26
N GLY A 84 21.12 0.20 -7.17
CA GLY A 84 22.15 -0.15 -6.18
C GLY A 84 23.41 0.69 -6.35
N VAL A 85 23.89 0.88 -7.58
CA VAL A 85 25.04 1.74 -7.88
C VAL A 85 24.73 3.20 -7.55
N TRP A 86 23.55 3.69 -7.90
CA TRP A 86 23.12 5.06 -7.58
C TRP A 86 23.09 5.29 -6.07
N PHE A 87 22.47 4.40 -5.30
CA PHE A 87 22.45 4.50 -3.84
C PHE A 87 23.85 4.48 -3.23
N TYR A 88 24.71 3.57 -3.69
CA TYR A 88 26.10 3.51 -3.24
C TYR A 88 26.82 4.83 -3.52
N ASN A 89 26.67 5.39 -4.72
CA ASN A 89 27.29 6.65 -5.10
C ASN A 89 26.78 7.84 -4.25
N GLU A 90 25.47 7.96 -4.05
CA GLU A 90 24.92 9.06 -3.25
C GLU A 90 25.33 8.93 -1.77
N TRP A 91 25.31 7.72 -1.22
CA TRP A 91 25.82 7.44 0.14
C TRP A 91 27.32 7.77 0.26
N TYR A 92 28.12 7.45 -0.75
CA TYR A 92 29.54 7.81 -0.83
C TYR A 92 29.74 9.33 -0.80
N ARG A 93 28.96 10.06 -1.60
CA ARG A 93 29.04 11.53 -1.74
C ARG A 93 28.70 12.29 -0.46
N VAL A 94 27.83 11.74 0.39
CA VAL A 94 27.46 12.35 1.68
C VAL A 94 28.39 11.94 2.83
N GLY A 95 29.52 11.30 2.53
CA GLY A 95 30.55 10.99 3.52
C GLY A 95 30.40 9.63 4.21
N HIS A 96 29.65 8.70 3.61
CA HIS A 96 29.57 7.30 4.05
C HIS A 96 29.09 7.09 5.49
N PRO A 97 28.00 7.76 5.93
CA PRO A 97 27.52 7.61 7.30
C PRO A 97 27.25 6.15 7.65
N GLN A 98 27.53 5.79 8.91
CA GLN A 98 27.37 4.46 9.49
C GLN A 98 26.77 4.57 10.91
N PRO A 99 25.87 3.66 11.32
CA PRO A 99 25.33 2.54 10.56
C PRO A 99 24.40 2.99 9.41
N LEU A 100 24.30 2.15 8.37
CA LEU A 100 23.48 2.38 7.18
C LEU A 100 22.27 1.44 7.17
N GLN A 101 21.11 1.95 6.77
CA GLN A 101 19.91 1.15 6.55
C GLN A 101 19.43 1.29 5.11
N LEU A 102 19.00 0.19 4.49
CA LEU A 102 18.16 0.19 3.29
C LEU A 102 16.72 -0.06 3.74
N VAL A 103 15.85 0.93 3.58
CA VAL A 103 14.43 0.87 3.96
C VAL A 103 13.59 0.81 2.69
N GLU A 104 12.99 -0.35 2.39
CA GLU A 104 12.14 -0.52 1.21
C GLU A 104 10.66 -0.62 1.60
N PHE A 105 9.82 0.21 0.97
CA PHE A 105 8.37 0.22 1.13
C PHE A 105 7.72 -0.71 0.11
N GLY A 106 6.93 -1.68 0.58
CA GLY A 106 6.24 -2.66 -0.28
C GLY A 106 7.19 -3.38 -1.25
N PRO A 107 8.18 -4.13 -0.75
CA PRO A 107 9.25 -4.72 -1.57
C PRO A 107 8.77 -5.83 -2.54
N GLY A 108 7.47 -6.14 -2.57
CA GLY A 108 6.88 -7.17 -3.42
C GLY A 108 7.52 -8.54 -3.15
N ARG A 109 8.21 -9.10 -4.16
CA ARG A 109 8.94 -10.39 -4.02
C ARG A 109 10.34 -10.24 -3.41
N GLY A 110 10.79 -9.02 -3.10
CA GLY A 110 12.14 -8.70 -2.63
C GLY A 110 13.21 -8.71 -3.73
N THR A 111 12.80 -8.70 -5.01
CA THR A 111 13.71 -8.78 -6.17
C THR A 111 14.63 -7.58 -6.28
N LEU A 112 14.06 -6.38 -6.11
CA LEU A 112 14.82 -5.12 -6.22
C LEU A 112 15.91 -5.04 -5.15
N THR A 113 15.57 -5.29 -3.89
CA THR A 113 16.58 -5.37 -2.83
C THR A 113 17.60 -6.50 -3.05
N ASP A 114 17.22 -7.66 -3.60
CA ASP A 114 18.19 -8.72 -3.91
C ASP A 114 19.31 -8.22 -4.85
N ASP A 115 18.93 -7.47 -5.89
CA ASP A 115 19.87 -6.91 -6.85
C ASP A 115 20.70 -5.76 -6.25
N ILE A 116 20.08 -4.89 -5.44
CA ILE A 116 20.80 -3.84 -4.70
C ILE A 116 21.84 -4.47 -3.77
N LEU A 117 21.47 -5.47 -2.97
CA LEU A 117 22.40 -6.13 -2.05
C LEU A 117 23.52 -6.87 -2.77
N ARG A 118 23.25 -7.44 -3.95
CA ARG A 118 24.28 -8.01 -4.81
C ARG A 118 25.34 -6.97 -5.20
N VAL A 119 24.92 -5.75 -5.54
CA VAL A 119 25.83 -4.63 -5.84
C VAL A 119 26.60 -4.22 -4.59
N PHE A 120 25.92 -3.98 -3.48
CA PHE A 120 26.57 -3.59 -2.22
C PHE A 120 27.59 -4.64 -1.76
N SER A 121 27.30 -5.94 -1.88
CA SER A 121 28.23 -7.02 -1.51
C SER A 121 29.53 -7.03 -2.34
N LYS A 122 29.53 -6.41 -3.52
CA LYS A 122 30.70 -6.32 -4.41
C LYS A 122 31.47 -5.01 -4.24
N LEU A 123 30.78 -3.92 -3.93
CA LEU A 123 31.36 -2.58 -3.81
C LEU A 123 31.85 -2.25 -2.39
N THR A 124 31.56 -3.12 -1.42
CA THR A 124 31.78 -2.82 0.00
C THR A 124 32.63 -3.90 0.66
N ASN A 125 33.38 -3.47 1.66
CA ASN A 125 34.29 -4.30 2.43
C ASN A 125 33.54 -4.89 3.63
N SER A 126 34.16 -5.81 4.37
CA SER A 126 33.59 -6.42 5.57
C SER A 126 33.25 -5.44 6.71
N GLU A 127 33.64 -4.18 6.60
CA GLU A 127 33.42 -3.14 7.62
C GLU A 127 32.06 -2.41 7.47
N LEU A 128 31.37 -2.58 6.34
CA LEU A 128 30.07 -1.93 6.13
C LEU A 128 29.00 -2.50 7.08
N LYS A 129 28.44 -1.63 7.93
CA LYS A 129 27.30 -1.93 8.79
C LYS A 129 26.00 -1.55 8.09
N LEU A 130 25.66 -2.29 7.03
CA LEU A 130 24.38 -2.19 6.34
C LEU A 130 23.36 -3.16 6.94
N SER A 131 22.14 -2.67 7.17
CA SER A 131 20.97 -3.51 7.48
C SER A 131 19.81 -3.20 6.54
N VAL A 132 18.93 -4.17 6.34
CA VAL A 132 17.74 -4.05 5.48
C VAL A 132 16.49 -4.00 6.36
N GLN A 133 15.59 -3.09 6.05
CA GLN A 133 14.34 -2.86 6.78
C GLN A 133 13.20 -2.84 5.76
N PHE A 134 12.35 -3.86 5.78
CA PHE A 134 11.19 -3.94 4.89
C PHE A 134 9.95 -3.44 5.58
N ILE A 135 9.25 -2.49 4.95
CA ILE A 135 7.90 -2.09 5.33
C ILE A 135 6.91 -2.94 4.52
N GLU A 136 6.34 -3.96 5.15
CA GLU A 136 5.44 -4.93 4.52
C GLU A 136 4.33 -5.29 5.49
N VAL A 137 3.09 -5.30 5.00
CA VAL A 137 1.90 -5.61 5.80
C VAL A 137 1.38 -7.01 5.52
N SER A 138 1.73 -7.61 4.37
CA SER A 138 1.31 -8.94 3.95
C SER A 138 2.21 -10.02 4.56
N PRO A 139 1.69 -10.86 5.49
CA PRO A 139 2.47 -11.98 6.01
C PRO A 139 2.93 -12.92 4.90
N HIS A 140 2.12 -13.10 3.85
CA HIS A 140 2.49 -13.95 2.72
C HIS A 140 3.73 -13.41 2.00
N LEU A 141 3.76 -12.11 1.68
CA LEU A 141 4.91 -11.51 1.00
C LEU A 141 6.15 -11.49 1.90
N CYS A 142 6.02 -11.28 3.21
CA CYS A 142 7.16 -11.43 4.14
C CYS A 142 7.83 -12.81 4.00
N HIS A 143 7.05 -13.89 3.87
CA HIS A 143 7.58 -15.24 3.68
C HIS A 143 8.23 -15.43 2.30
N VAL A 144 7.65 -14.86 1.24
CA VAL A 144 8.23 -14.89 -0.13
C VAL A 144 9.59 -14.17 -0.14
N GLN A 145 9.66 -12.99 0.46
CA GLN A 145 10.86 -12.18 0.59
C GLN A 145 11.94 -12.89 1.42
N LYS A 146 11.56 -13.48 2.57
CA LYS A 146 12.46 -14.31 3.40
C LYS A 146 13.05 -15.45 2.58
N SER A 147 12.21 -16.19 1.85
CA SER A 147 12.65 -17.35 1.06
C SER A 147 13.62 -16.95 -0.05
N ARG A 148 13.50 -15.73 -0.59
CA ARG A 148 14.43 -15.20 -1.61
C ARG A 148 15.77 -14.74 -1.02
N LEU A 149 15.71 -14.05 0.11
CA LEU A 149 16.84 -13.28 0.64
C LEU A 149 17.59 -13.99 1.77
N CYS A 150 16.96 -14.91 2.50
CA CYS A 150 17.52 -15.54 3.70
C CYS A 150 17.72 -17.05 3.49
N SER A 151 18.64 -17.64 4.25
CA SER A 151 18.95 -19.08 4.20
C SER A 151 18.44 -19.88 5.41
N GLU A 152 17.73 -19.22 6.32
CA GLU A 152 17.26 -19.79 7.59
C GLU A 152 15.85 -20.42 7.46
N GLU A 153 15.58 -21.46 8.26
CA GLU A 153 14.33 -22.25 8.21
C GLU A 153 13.08 -21.44 8.53
N ALA A 154 11.92 -21.98 8.12
CA ALA A 154 10.62 -21.29 8.15
C ALA A 154 10.20 -20.89 9.58
N GLU A 155 9.83 -19.63 9.74
CA GLU A 155 9.22 -19.09 10.95
C GLU A 155 7.88 -18.46 10.59
N GLN A 156 6.85 -18.63 11.42
CA GLN A 156 5.48 -18.20 11.11
C GLN A 156 5.26 -16.69 11.22
N ASP A 157 6.00 -16.00 12.09
CA ASP A 157 5.92 -14.54 12.28
C ASP A 157 7.31 -13.93 12.20
N LEU A 158 7.45 -12.94 11.32
CA LEU A 158 8.71 -12.27 10.99
C LEU A 158 8.82 -10.87 11.59
N TYR A 159 7.72 -10.30 12.11
CA TYR A 159 7.75 -8.97 12.70
C TYR A 159 8.59 -8.93 13.98
N GLY A 160 9.42 -7.89 14.12
CA GLY A 160 10.28 -7.70 15.29
C GLY A 160 11.49 -8.66 15.37
N LYS A 161 11.75 -9.45 14.33
CA LYS A 161 12.90 -10.34 14.23
C LYS A 161 13.92 -9.81 13.24
N THR A 162 15.19 -10.12 13.51
CA THR A 162 16.30 -9.82 12.61
C THR A 162 16.90 -11.14 12.14
N LEU A 163 16.85 -11.38 10.83
CA LEU A 163 17.48 -12.52 10.17
C LEU A 163 18.75 -12.06 9.43
N LYS A 164 19.44 -13.00 8.80
CA LYS A 164 20.60 -12.71 7.93
C LYS A 164 20.29 -13.03 6.47
N THR A 165 20.58 -12.07 5.59
CA THR A 165 20.50 -12.28 4.15
C THR A 165 21.61 -13.22 3.66
N LYS A 166 21.45 -13.81 2.47
CA LYS A 166 22.46 -14.61 1.77
C LYS A 166 23.75 -13.84 1.46
N TYR A 167 23.70 -12.50 1.53
CA TYR A 167 24.86 -11.60 1.41
C TYR A 167 25.51 -11.26 2.77
N GLY A 168 24.91 -11.70 3.87
CA GLY A 168 25.43 -11.53 5.22
C GLY A 168 24.95 -10.27 5.95
N PHE A 169 24.11 -9.44 5.33
CA PHE A 169 23.51 -8.27 5.97
C PHE A 169 22.30 -8.65 6.83
N PRO A 170 22.09 -8.02 8.00
CA PRO A 170 20.86 -8.16 8.78
C PRO A 170 19.63 -7.68 8.00
N ILE A 171 18.48 -8.34 8.18
CA ILE A 171 17.20 -7.96 7.59
C ILE A 171 16.05 -8.12 8.59
N ALA A 172 15.12 -7.16 8.62
CA ALA A 172 13.92 -7.19 9.45
C ALA A 172 12.68 -6.67 8.71
N TRP A 173 11.50 -7.11 9.15
CA TRP A 173 10.20 -6.73 8.62
C TRP A 173 9.41 -5.89 9.63
N HIS A 174 8.73 -4.88 9.11
CA HIS A 174 8.04 -3.84 9.88
C HIS A 174 6.66 -3.57 9.26
N PRO A 175 5.60 -3.45 10.07
CA PRO A 175 4.29 -3.07 9.53
C PRO A 175 4.24 -1.58 9.15
N HIS A 176 5.06 -0.73 9.79
CA HIS A 176 5.07 0.72 9.63
C HIS A 176 6.48 1.28 9.77
N LEU A 177 6.74 2.44 9.18
CA LEU A 177 8.02 3.13 9.30
C LEU A 177 8.41 3.44 10.76
N THR A 178 7.42 3.68 11.62
CA THR A 178 7.63 4.01 13.04
C THR A 178 8.26 2.88 13.86
N THR A 179 8.28 1.65 13.36
CA THR A 179 8.95 0.52 14.03
C THR A 179 10.38 0.30 13.54
N VAL A 180 10.83 1.04 12.51
CA VAL A 180 12.19 0.96 11.98
C VAL A 180 13.16 1.69 12.92
N PRO A 181 14.33 1.10 13.27
CA PRO A 181 15.30 1.75 14.15
C PRO A 181 15.89 3.05 13.58
N GLU A 182 16.31 3.95 14.47
CA GLU A 182 16.97 5.22 14.11
C GLU A 182 18.38 5.01 13.56
N ALA A 183 18.64 5.46 12.32
CA ALA A 183 19.95 5.48 11.67
C ALA A 183 19.86 6.22 10.33
N PHE A 184 21.01 6.47 9.70
CA PHE A 184 21.05 6.99 8.34
C PHE A 184 20.42 5.97 7.38
N SER A 185 19.38 6.40 6.64
CA SER A 185 18.57 5.48 5.83
C SER A 185 18.56 5.84 4.35
N LEU A 186 18.62 4.80 3.51
CA LEU A 186 18.30 4.83 2.09
C LEU A 186 16.85 4.39 1.96
N PHE A 187 15.94 5.33 1.72
CA PHE A 187 14.52 5.05 1.54
C PHE A 187 14.22 4.74 0.08
N LEU A 188 13.55 3.62 -0.17
CA LEU A 188 13.17 3.17 -1.51
C LEU A 188 11.68 2.84 -1.55
N ALA A 189 10.96 3.50 -2.45
CA ALA A 189 9.56 3.17 -2.75
C ALA A 189 9.43 3.05 -4.28
N HIS A 190 9.21 1.84 -4.77
CA HIS A 190 9.09 1.57 -6.21
C HIS A 190 7.74 0.93 -6.50
N GLU A 191 6.88 1.61 -7.28
CA GLU A 191 5.49 1.19 -7.55
C GLU A 191 4.74 0.91 -6.24
N PHE A 192 4.82 1.86 -5.31
CA PHE A 192 4.23 1.75 -3.96
C PHE A 192 3.13 2.79 -3.73
N PHE A 193 3.34 4.02 -4.18
CA PHE A 193 2.42 5.13 -3.91
C PHE A 193 1.19 5.10 -4.83
N ASP A 194 1.28 4.48 -6.00
CA ASP A 194 0.12 4.22 -6.88
C ASP A 194 -0.92 3.26 -6.26
N ALA A 195 -0.48 2.37 -5.36
CA ALA A 195 -1.34 1.47 -4.61
C ALA A 195 -1.96 2.11 -3.34
N MET A 196 -1.58 3.34 -2.99
CA MET A 196 -2.06 4.00 -1.78
C MET A 196 -3.51 4.51 -1.95
N PRO A 197 -4.37 4.38 -0.91
CA PRO A 197 -5.77 4.81 -1.00
C PRO A 197 -5.93 6.29 -1.38
N ILE A 198 -6.82 6.56 -2.35
CA ILE A 198 -7.13 7.93 -2.80
C ILE A 198 -8.60 8.30 -2.55
N HIS A 199 -8.82 9.53 -2.09
CA HIS A 199 -10.12 10.16 -2.13
C HIS A 199 -10.33 10.84 -3.49
N LYS A 200 -11.55 10.76 -4.02
CA LYS A 200 -11.93 11.43 -5.27
C LYS A 200 -12.96 12.51 -4.97
N PHE A 201 -12.76 13.72 -5.49
CA PHE A 201 -13.68 14.83 -5.30
C PHE A 201 -14.10 15.44 -6.62
N GLN A 202 -15.33 15.95 -6.66
CA GLN A 202 -15.91 16.67 -7.80
C GLN A 202 -16.50 18.00 -7.33
N ARG A 203 -16.22 19.07 -8.08
CA ARG A 203 -16.82 20.39 -7.89
C ARG A 203 -18.23 20.38 -8.46
N THR A 204 -19.21 20.84 -7.68
CA THR A 204 -20.59 21.05 -8.13
C THR A 204 -21.02 22.50 -7.86
N PRO A 205 -22.17 22.95 -8.38
CA PRO A 205 -22.71 24.28 -8.05
C PRO A 205 -22.90 24.51 -6.54
N ASP A 206 -23.11 23.45 -5.76
CA ASP A 206 -23.28 23.49 -4.30
C ASP A 206 -21.95 23.32 -3.52
N GLY A 207 -20.82 23.40 -4.22
CA GLY A 207 -19.47 23.22 -3.67
C GLY A 207 -18.88 21.83 -3.92
N TRP A 208 -17.80 21.50 -3.22
CA TRP A 208 -17.11 20.23 -3.37
C TRP A 208 -17.91 19.07 -2.78
N LYS A 209 -18.03 18.00 -3.56
CA LYS A 209 -18.61 16.71 -3.15
C LYS A 209 -17.55 15.63 -3.28
N GLU A 210 -17.61 14.64 -2.41
CA GLU A 210 -16.79 13.44 -2.51
C GLU A 210 -17.48 12.41 -3.41
N ILE A 211 -16.71 11.76 -4.28
CA ILE A 211 -17.15 10.60 -5.03
C ILE A 211 -16.99 9.38 -4.12
N LEU A 212 -18.10 8.69 -3.88
CA LEU A 212 -18.22 7.51 -3.05
C LEU A 212 -18.55 6.29 -3.92
N ILE A 213 -18.38 5.10 -3.37
CA ILE A 213 -18.74 3.83 -3.98
C ILE A 213 -19.95 3.26 -3.25
N ASP A 214 -21.00 3.00 -4.02
CA ASP A 214 -22.23 2.35 -3.58
C ASP A 214 -22.40 1.01 -4.30
N PHE A 215 -23.24 0.13 -3.75
CA PHE A 215 -23.59 -1.15 -4.37
C PHE A 215 -25.10 -1.23 -4.56
N LYS A 216 -25.55 -1.16 -5.82
CA LYS A 216 -26.97 -1.15 -6.17
C LYS A 216 -27.20 -1.94 -7.44
N ASP A 217 -28.36 -2.60 -7.53
CA ASP A 217 -28.78 -3.35 -8.72
C ASP A 217 -27.76 -4.44 -9.15
N GLY A 218 -26.96 -4.93 -8.19
CA GLY A 218 -25.95 -5.98 -8.41
C GLY A 218 -24.57 -5.47 -8.83
N GLU A 219 -24.36 -4.17 -8.94
CA GLU A 219 -23.09 -3.57 -9.40
C GLU A 219 -22.57 -2.47 -8.47
N PHE A 220 -21.25 -2.29 -8.47
CA PHE A 220 -20.62 -1.14 -7.82
C PHE A 220 -20.74 0.09 -8.73
N GLN A 221 -21.12 1.22 -8.14
CA GLN A 221 -21.30 2.48 -8.87
C GLN A 221 -20.74 3.66 -8.09
N TYR A 222 -20.27 4.67 -8.81
CA TYR A 222 -19.92 5.95 -8.21
C TYR A 222 -21.17 6.77 -7.87
N VAL A 223 -21.20 7.34 -6.67
CA VAL A 223 -22.25 8.26 -6.23
C VAL A 223 -21.63 9.49 -5.58
N LEU A 224 -22.29 10.65 -5.67
CA LEU A 224 -21.82 11.86 -4.99
C LEU A 224 -22.33 11.91 -3.55
N SER A 225 -21.48 12.39 -2.65
CA SER A 225 -21.87 12.67 -1.27
C SER A 225 -23.01 13.69 -1.22
N ARG A 226 -23.96 13.52 -0.28
CA ARG A 226 -25.11 14.45 -0.13
C ARG A 226 -24.65 15.85 0.27
N SER A 227 -23.64 15.93 1.13
CA SER A 227 -23.02 17.17 1.61
C SER A 227 -21.50 17.05 1.53
N ALA A 228 -20.79 18.17 1.73
CA ALA A 228 -19.34 18.15 1.82
C ALA A 228 -18.90 17.29 3.01
N THR A 229 -18.17 16.21 2.73
CA THR A 229 -17.62 15.30 3.74
C THR A 229 -16.49 15.99 4.51
N PRO A 230 -16.07 15.46 5.68
CA PRO A 230 -14.89 15.97 6.38
C PRO A 230 -13.64 15.97 5.49
N ALA A 231 -13.45 14.92 4.68
CA ALA A 231 -12.33 14.83 3.74
C ALA A 231 -12.38 15.96 2.70
N ALA A 232 -13.56 16.24 2.12
CA ALA A 232 -13.72 17.34 1.17
C ALA A 232 -13.43 18.72 1.78
N LYS A 233 -13.63 18.91 3.09
CA LYS A 233 -13.37 20.17 3.78
C LYS A 233 -11.93 20.37 4.19
N LEU A 234 -11.20 19.27 4.45
CA LEU A 234 -9.85 19.31 5.02
C LEU A 234 -8.76 19.10 3.96
N LEU A 235 -9.01 18.27 2.96
CA LEU A 235 -7.99 17.85 1.99
C LEU A 235 -7.90 18.76 0.77
N ILE A 236 -8.98 19.47 0.44
CA ILE A 236 -9.06 20.30 -0.76
C ILE A 236 -8.53 21.70 -0.44
N ASP A 237 -7.59 22.18 -1.24
CA ASP A 237 -7.09 23.56 -1.14
C ASP A 237 -8.22 24.57 -1.47
N LYS A 238 -8.25 25.68 -0.74
CA LYS A 238 -9.21 26.77 -0.95
C LYS A 238 -9.06 27.40 -2.33
N ASP A 239 -7.83 27.45 -2.83
CA ASP A 239 -7.51 28.04 -4.14
C ASP A 239 -7.53 27.01 -5.28
N GLU A 240 -8.05 25.82 -5.01
CA GLU A 240 -8.23 24.80 -6.05
C GLU A 240 -9.09 25.36 -7.19
N LYS A 241 -8.67 25.11 -8.44
CA LYS A 241 -9.36 25.58 -9.66
C LYS A 241 -9.92 24.46 -10.51
N ARG A 242 -9.52 23.22 -10.22
CA ARG A 242 -10.01 22.03 -10.92
C ARG A 242 -11.44 21.70 -10.54
N ASP A 243 -12.08 20.93 -11.41
CA ASP A 243 -13.40 20.35 -11.17
C ASP A 243 -13.33 18.93 -10.62
N HIS A 244 -12.21 18.23 -10.80
CA HIS A 244 -11.98 16.88 -10.29
C HIS A 244 -10.57 16.77 -9.74
N ILE A 245 -10.45 16.15 -8.56
CA ILE A 245 -9.17 15.92 -7.89
C ILE A 245 -9.15 14.57 -7.19
N GLU A 246 -7.97 13.95 -7.20
CA GLU A 246 -7.64 12.74 -6.47
C GLU A 246 -6.58 13.09 -5.43
N ILE A 247 -6.80 12.74 -4.17
CA ILE A 247 -5.89 13.07 -3.06
C ILE A 247 -5.67 11.82 -2.19
N SER A 248 -4.41 11.47 -1.96
CA SER A 248 -4.03 10.45 -0.99
C SER A 248 -3.44 11.08 0.27
N PRO A 249 -4.23 11.22 1.36
CA PRO A 249 -3.70 11.72 2.63
C PRO A 249 -2.70 10.74 3.26
N GLU A 250 -2.91 9.43 3.10
CA GLU A 250 -2.01 8.40 3.64
C GLU A 250 -0.61 8.51 3.00
N SER A 251 -0.52 8.74 1.69
CA SER A 251 0.76 9.02 1.01
C SER A 251 1.44 10.27 1.55
N GLY A 252 0.68 11.34 1.81
CA GLY A 252 1.22 12.59 2.35
C GLY A 252 1.80 12.41 3.76
N ILE A 253 1.12 11.66 4.62
CA ILE A 253 1.61 11.35 5.97
C ILE A 253 2.91 10.54 5.90
N LEU A 254 2.95 9.52 5.04
CA LEU A 254 4.14 8.69 4.90
C LEU A 254 5.36 9.49 4.38
N LEU A 255 5.13 10.40 3.42
CA LEU A 255 6.17 11.29 2.92
C LEU A 255 6.67 12.26 4.00
N ASP A 256 5.78 12.76 4.86
CA ASP A 256 6.16 13.59 6.01
C ASP A 256 7.02 12.80 7.00
N ASP A 257 6.63 11.55 7.31
CA ASP A 257 7.41 10.67 8.19
C ASP A 257 8.80 10.37 7.60
N ILE A 258 8.90 10.06 6.31
CA ILE A 258 10.19 9.86 5.61
C ILE A 258 11.04 11.14 5.69
N THR A 259 10.44 12.30 5.41
CA THR A 259 11.15 13.58 5.41
C THR A 259 11.65 13.93 6.81
N LYS A 260 10.84 13.65 7.84
CA LYS A 260 11.21 13.83 9.24
C LYS A 260 12.40 12.94 9.61
N ARG A 261 12.36 11.65 9.26
CA ARG A 261 13.46 10.70 9.44
C ARG A 261 14.74 11.18 8.77
N MET A 262 14.65 11.62 7.51
CA MET A 262 15.80 12.16 6.78
C MET A 262 16.37 13.43 7.44
N LYS A 263 15.52 14.28 8.01
CA LYS A 263 15.95 15.51 8.70
C LYS A 263 16.62 15.23 10.04
N GLU A 264 16.13 14.24 10.79
CA GLU A 264 16.61 13.90 12.13
C GLU A 264 17.85 13.00 12.09
N ASP A 265 17.84 11.96 11.25
CA ASP A 265 18.86 10.90 11.23
C ASP A 265 19.78 10.95 9.98
N GLY A 266 19.44 11.80 9.02
CA GLY A 266 20.03 11.79 7.69
C GLY A 266 19.46 10.69 6.80
N GLY A 267 19.46 10.92 5.48
CA GLY A 267 19.06 9.89 4.55
C GLY A 267 19.06 10.34 3.10
N ILE A 268 18.81 9.38 2.23
CA ILE A 268 18.61 9.57 0.78
C ILE A 268 17.32 8.83 0.43
N SER A 269 16.44 9.43 -0.35
CA SER A 269 15.19 8.79 -0.78
C SER A 269 15.10 8.70 -2.30
N LEU A 270 14.64 7.56 -2.78
CA LEU A 270 14.27 7.32 -4.17
C LEU A 270 12.83 6.80 -4.22
N ILE A 271 11.96 7.57 -4.86
CA ILE A 271 10.57 7.21 -5.12
C ILE A 271 10.39 7.11 -6.62
N VAL A 272 9.99 5.93 -7.10
CA VAL A 272 9.77 5.65 -8.52
C VAL A 272 8.35 5.15 -8.68
N ASP A 273 7.53 5.92 -9.38
CA ASP A 273 6.13 5.57 -9.58
C ASP A 273 5.59 6.15 -10.90
N TYR A 274 4.51 5.55 -11.41
CA TYR A 274 3.78 6.11 -12.54
C TYR A 274 3.02 7.35 -12.08
N GLY A 275 3.41 8.50 -12.61
CA GLY A 275 2.80 9.76 -12.21
C GLY A 275 2.80 10.78 -13.32
N HIS A 276 2.39 11.99 -12.96
CA HIS A 276 2.46 13.14 -13.85
C HIS A 276 2.95 14.35 -13.07
N CYS A 277 3.83 15.13 -13.71
CA CYS A 277 4.09 16.49 -13.26
C CYS A 277 2.86 17.34 -13.61
N GLY A 278 2.04 17.70 -12.61
CA GLY A 278 0.86 18.55 -12.81
C GLY A 278 -0.47 17.83 -12.56
N THR A 279 -1.48 18.05 -13.40
CA THR A 279 -2.88 17.71 -13.08
C THR A 279 -3.46 16.65 -14.02
N LYS A 280 -4.02 15.57 -13.46
CA LYS A 280 -5.02 14.71 -14.12
C LYS A 280 -6.29 14.67 -13.26
N THR A 281 -7.40 14.32 -13.90
CA THR A 281 -8.74 14.34 -13.30
C THR A 281 -9.19 12.98 -12.78
N ASP A 282 -8.95 11.91 -13.54
CA ASP A 282 -9.33 10.54 -13.19
C ASP A 282 -8.22 9.57 -13.57
N THR A 283 -7.50 9.05 -12.58
CA THR A 283 -6.39 8.10 -12.77
C THR A 283 -6.60 6.75 -12.10
N PHE A 284 -7.64 6.60 -11.27
CA PHE A 284 -7.98 5.30 -10.69
C PHE A 284 -8.34 4.28 -11.77
N ARG A 285 -7.60 3.18 -11.85
CA ARG A 285 -7.80 2.11 -12.82
C ARG A 285 -7.79 0.75 -12.12
N ASN A 286 -8.47 -0.20 -12.74
CA ASN A 286 -8.32 -1.63 -12.44
C ASN A 286 -7.75 -2.30 -13.69
N LEU A 287 -6.64 -3.01 -13.56
CA LEU A 287 -6.02 -3.78 -14.62
C LEU A 287 -6.43 -5.25 -14.43
N LYS A 288 -6.81 -5.91 -15.54
CA LYS A 288 -7.22 -7.30 -15.58
C LYS A 288 -6.24 -8.13 -16.39
#